data_AF-A0A817RS95-F1
#
_entry.id   AF-A0A817RS95-F1
#
_cell.length_a   1.000
_cell.length_b   1.000
_cell.length_c   1.000
_cell.angle_alpha   90.00
_cell.angle_beta   90.00
_cell.angle_gamma   90.00
#
_symmetry.space_group_name_H-M   'P 1'
#
loop_
_entity.id
_entity.type
_entity.pdbx_description
1 polymer ?
#
loop_
_entity_poly.entity_id
_entity_poly.type
_entity_poly.pdbx_seq_one_letter_code
_entity_poly.pdbx_strand_id
1 'polypeptide(L)'
;MNTSTNLHSLWDTGILSFRLRNTFQSNINSYYDYLYLKMLNQTVEMNDDTFLQWVAESIDIVCKQVYFDETNMLMNSTSTFNLSHVYYERNWPVVEKRLIQTGSRLGALLNQILKKHTESTTLTPPSPRTTTNESCQNSAFSSPFSILILLLVVSVLSYLFNEKIWYDDVLNLYFEI
;
A
#
# COMPACT_ATOMS: atom_id res chain seq x y z
N MET A 1 23.61 0.38 13.88
CA MET A 1 22.42 0.27 14.75
C MET A 1 22.11 -1.22 14.89
N ASN A 2 22.26 -1.80 16.07
CA ASN A 2 21.88 -3.21 16.32
C ASN A 2 20.48 -3.25 16.91
N THR A 3 19.46 -3.13 16.06
CA THR A 3 18.06 -3.29 16.46
C THR A 3 17.54 -4.61 15.90
N SER A 4 17.20 -5.55 16.78
CA SER A 4 16.52 -6.78 16.40
C SER A 4 15.07 -6.46 16.06
N THR A 5 14.66 -6.71 14.83
CA THR A 5 13.28 -6.58 14.35
C THR A 5 12.96 -7.71 13.38
N ASN A 6 11.68 -7.90 13.05
CA ASN A 6 11.29 -8.82 11.99
C ASN A 6 11.28 -8.12 10.62
N LEU A 7 11.33 -8.92 9.55
CA LEU A 7 11.39 -8.39 8.19
C LEU A 7 10.16 -7.56 7.82
N HIS A 8 8.98 -7.91 8.33
CA HIS A 8 7.76 -7.15 8.08
C HIS A 8 7.88 -5.73 8.64
N SER A 9 8.15 -5.59 9.95
CA SER A 9 8.36 -4.31 10.63
C SER A 9 9.44 -3.46 9.97
N LEU A 10 10.51 -4.09 9.45
CA LEU A 10 11.52 -3.39 8.67
C LEU A 10 10.94 -2.73 7.41
N TRP A 11 10.10 -3.43 6.66
CA TRP A 11 9.45 -2.89 5.46
C TRP A 11 8.35 -1.87 5.78
N ASP A 12 7.59 -2.09 6.85
CA ASP A 12 6.50 -1.19 7.27
C ASP A 12 7.02 0.18 7.68
N THR A 13 8.07 0.17 8.52
CA THR A 13 8.49 1.38 9.24
C THR A 13 10.00 1.54 9.27
N GLY A 14 10.78 0.45 9.25
CA GLY A 14 12.22 0.51 9.43
C GLY A 14 12.96 1.22 8.28
N ILE A 15 12.66 0.87 7.03
CA ILE A 15 13.26 1.52 5.84
C ILE A 15 12.88 3.00 5.79
N LEU A 16 11.60 3.31 6.00
CA LEU A 16 11.10 4.68 6.01
C LEU A 16 11.75 5.52 7.12
N SER A 17 11.81 4.97 8.33
CA SER A 17 12.44 5.64 9.48
C SER A 17 13.93 5.87 9.26
N PHE A 18 14.62 4.90 8.64
CA PHE A 18 16.02 5.04 8.27
C PHE A 18 16.20 6.17 7.23
N ARG A 19 15.36 6.20 6.19
CA ARG A 19 15.36 7.26 5.16
C ARG A 19 15.12 8.64 5.75
N LEU A 20 14.09 8.77 6.59
CA LEU A 20 13.74 10.02 7.26
C LEU A 20 14.89 10.55 8.13
N ARG A 21 15.48 9.70 8.98
CA ARG A 21 16.58 10.12 9.87
C ARG A 21 17.84 10.52 9.10
N ASN A 22 18.26 9.71 8.13
CA ASN A 22 19.56 9.89 7.48
C ASN A 22 19.54 10.93 6.36
N THR A 23 18.44 11.07 5.63
CA THR A 23 18.36 11.97 4.47
C THR A 23 17.59 13.25 4.78
N PHE A 24 16.55 13.16 5.62
CA PHE A 24 15.62 14.27 5.85
C PHE A 24 15.68 14.84 7.27
N GLN A 25 16.68 14.44 8.08
CA GLN A 25 16.85 14.93 9.47
C GLN A 25 15.58 14.75 10.32
N SER A 26 14.83 13.67 10.06
CA SER A 26 13.51 13.40 10.66
C SER A 26 12.43 14.44 10.35
N ASN A 27 12.64 15.31 9.35
CA ASN A 27 11.65 16.27 8.88
C ASN A 27 10.69 15.60 7.88
N ILE A 28 9.49 15.26 8.37
CA ILE A 28 8.46 14.62 7.55
C ILE A 28 7.95 15.51 6.42
N ASN A 29 7.91 16.83 6.63
CA ASN A 29 7.42 17.78 5.62
C ASN A 29 8.38 17.81 4.42
N SER A 30 9.69 17.86 4.68
CA SER A 30 10.69 17.80 3.61
C SER A 30 10.65 16.48 2.84
N TYR A 31 10.34 15.37 3.51
CA TYR A 31 10.17 14.09 2.84
C TYR A 31 8.89 14.05 1.99
N TYR A 32 7.79 14.62 2.51
CA TYR A 32 6.55 14.79 1.76
C TYR A 32 6.76 15.64 0.50
N ASP A 33 7.39 16.81 0.62
CA ASP A 33 7.67 17.70 -0.53
C ASP A 33 8.51 16.97 -1.59
N TYR A 34 9.51 16.21 -1.14
CA TYR A 34 10.32 15.38 -2.02
C TYR A 34 9.50 14.30 -2.75
N LEU A 35 8.64 13.56 -2.03
CA LEU A 35 7.77 12.54 -2.64
C LEU A 35 6.77 13.18 -3.61
N TYR A 36 6.22 14.34 -3.27
CA TYR A 36 5.29 15.08 -4.11
C TYR A 36 5.95 15.52 -5.43
N LEU A 37 7.13 16.14 -5.36
CA LEU A 37 7.89 16.52 -6.55
C LEU A 37 8.28 15.29 -7.39
N LYS A 38 8.65 14.18 -6.73
CA LYS A 38 8.96 12.92 -7.41
C LYS A 38 7.74 12.34 -8.13
N MET A 39 6.56 12.41 -7.52
CA MET A 39 5.29 12.01 -8.14
C MET A 39 4.98 12.86 -9.38
N LEU A 40 5.13 14.19 -9.30
CA LEU A 40 4.87 15.09 -10.44
C LEU A 40 5.78 14.81 -11.64
N ASN A 41 6.99 14.32 -11.39
CA ASN A 41 7.97 13.99 -12.43
C ASN A 41 7.81 12.56 -12.99
N GLN A 42 6.90 11.75 -12.44
CA GLN A 42 6.62 10.41 -12.94
C GLN A 42 5.45 10.43 -13.92
N THR A 43 5.62 9.75 -15.05
CA THR A 43 4.49 9.42 -15.92
C THR A 43 3.67 8.34 -15.23
N VAL A 44 2.47 8.68 -14.77
CA VAL A 44 1.52 7.69 -14.26
C VAL A 44 1.16 6.76 -15.41
N GLU A 45 1.45 5.46 -15.27
CA GLU A 45 0.97 4.48 -16.24
C GLU A 45 -0.56 4.44 -16.16
N MET A 46 -1.24 4.80 -17.25
CA MET A 46 -2.70 4.95 -17.31
C MET A 46 -3.47 3.62 -17.18
N ASN A 47 -2.78 2.48 -17.03
CA ASN A 47 -3.38 1.14 -16.98
C ASN A 47 -3.30 0.55 -15.56
N ASP A 48 -3.44 1.37 -14.52
CA ASP A 48 -3.18 1.00 -13.12
C ASP A 48 -4.46 0.90 -12.27
N ASP A 49 -5.52 0.40 -12.88
CA ASP A 49 -6.88 0.66 -12.39
C ASP A 49 -7.52 -0.51 -11.62
N THR A 50 -6.85 -1.66 -11.51
CA THR A 50 -7.44 -2.84 -10.85
C THR A 50 -6.75 -3.21 -9.55
N PHE A 51 -7.56 -3.50 -8.52
CA PHE A 51 -7.05 -4.03 -7.25
C PHE A 51 -6.20 -5.29 -7.44
N LEU A 52 -6.59 -6.18 -8.38
CA LEU A 52 -5.83 -7.40 -8.69
C LEU A 52 -4.41 -7.10 -9.18
N GLN A 53 -4.24 -6.04 -9.98
CA GLN A 53 -2.91 -5.59 -10.42
C GLN A 53 -2.10 -5.07 -9.23
N TRP A 54 -2.70 -4.31 -8.31
CA TRP A 54 -1.99 -3.81 -7.12
C TRP A 54 -1.48 -4.95 -6.23
N VAL A 55 -2.27 -6.02 -6.10
CA VAL A 55 -1.87 -7.25 -5.41
C VAL A 55 -0.75 -7.95 -6.16
N ALA A 56 -0.87 -8.13 -7.48
CA ALA A 56 0.14 -8.79 -8.31
C ALA A 56 1.51 -8.10 -8.22
N GLU A 57 1.55 -6.77 -8.29
CA GLU A 57 2.79 -5.99 -8.12
C GLU A 57 3.40 -6.16 -6.73
N SER A 58 2.56 -6.24 -5.69
CA SER A 58 3.02 -6.41 -4.32
C SER A 58 3.65 -7.79 -4.12
N ILE A 59 3.02 -8.83 -4.69
CA ILE A 59 3.59 -10.19 -4.73
C ILE A 59 4.90 -10.21 -5.51
N ASP A 60 4.97 -9.53 -6.66
CA ASP A 60 6.17 -9.48 -7.49
C ASP A 60 7.38 -8.90 -6.72
N ILE A 61 7.18 -7.80 -6.00
CA ILE A 61 8.20 -7.17 -5.16
C ILE A 61 8.64 -8.12 -4.05
N VAL A 62 7.69 -8.77 -3.37
CA VAL A 62 8.00 -9.71 -2.30
C VAL A 62 8.86 -10.86 -2.82
N CYS A 63 8.46 -11.45 -3.95
CA CYS A 63 9.12 -12.61 -4.56
C CYS A 63 10.47 -12.29 -5.21
N LYS A 64 10.75 -11.04 -5.55
CA LYS A 64 12.01 -10.66 -6.21
C LYS A 64 13.00 -9.93 -5.31
N GLN A 65 12.54 -9.36 -4.19
CA GLN A 65 13.32 -8.35 -3.50
C GLN A 65 13.26 -8.42 -1.98
N VAL A 66 12.09 -8.60 -1.39
CA VAL A 66 11.92 -8.57 0.09
C VAL A 66 12.74 -9.66 0.76
N TYR A 67 12.64 -10.90 0.28
CA TYR A 67 13.26 -12.06 0.89
C TYR A 67 14.68 -12.37 0.39
N PHE A 68 15.31 -11.45 -0.35
CA PHE A 68 16.66 -11.66 -0.88
C PHE A 68 17.67 -10.81 -0.13
N ASP A 69 18.80 -11.38 0.28
CA ASP A 69 19.88 -10.63 0.90
C ASP A 69 20.64 -9.76 -0.12
N GLU A 70 21.69 -9.07 0.33
CA GLU A 70 22.57 -8.23 -0.51
C GLU A 70 23.32 -8.98 -1.62
N THR A 71 23.48 -10.31 -1.48
CA THR A 71 24.10 -11.18 -2.48
C THR A 71 23.08 -11.81 -3.44
N ASN A 72 21.81 -11.41 -3.33
CA ASN A 72 20.69 -11.96 -4.08
C ASN A 72 20.43 -13.44 -3.77
N MET A 73 20.76 -13.88 -2.55
CA MET A 73 20.38 -15.20 -2.04
C MET A 73 19.09 -15.11 -1.23
N LEU A 74 18.27 -16.14 -1.31
CA LEU A 74 17.05 -16.24 -0.51
C LEU A 74 17.41 -16.33 0.97
N MET A 75 16.90 -15.39 1.76
CA MET A 75 17.08 -15.37 3.21
C MET A 75 16.37 -16.57 3.85
N ASN A 76 17.06 -17.24 4.77
CA ASN A 76 16.46 -18.31 5.54
C ASN A 76 15.63 -17.72 6.69
N SER A 77 14.30 -17.88 6.61
CA SER A 77 13.32 -17.39 7.58
C SER A 77 13.44 -18.00 8.98
N THR A 78 14.17 -19.10 9.12
CA THR A 78 14.42 -19.77 10.41
C THR A 78 15.69 -19.27 11.10
N SER A 79 16.49 -18.44 10.44
CA SER A 79 17.77 -17.93 10.95
C SER A 79 17.74 -16.43 11.18
N THR A 80 18.50 -15.96 12.17
CA THR A 80 18.79 -14.53 12.33
C THR A 80 19.75 -14.10 11.23
N PHE A 81 19.38 -13.08 10.47
CA PHE A 81 20.23 -12.46 9.45
C PHE A 81 20.47 -10.99 9.80
N ASN A 82 21.61 -10.47 9.35
CA ASN A 82 21.96 -9.06 9.51
C ASN A 82 21.78 -8.36 8.17
N LEU A 83 20.87 -7.38 8.11
CA LEU A 83 20.65 -6.59 6.91
C LEU A 83 21.56 -5.37 6.91
N SER A 84 22.51 -5.36 5.98
CA SER A 84 23.46 -4.26 5.85
C SER A 84 22.82 -3.01 5.23
N HIS A 85 23.58 -1.91 5.22
CA HIS A 85 23.24 -0.69 4.50
C HIS A 85 22.91 -0.93 3.01
N VAL A 86 23.54 -1.95 2.38
CA VAL A 86 23.30 -2.30 0.98
C VAL A 86 21.85 -2.74 0.76
N TYR A 87 21.29 -3.50 1.71
CA TYR A 87 19.88 -3.89 1.67
C TYR A 87 18.97 -2.66 1.71
N TYR A 88 19.26 -1.68 2.56
CA TYR A 88 18.48 -0.44 2.65
C TYR A 88 18.55 0.36 1.36
N GLU A 89 19.75 0.60 0.83
CA GLU A 89 19.96 1.36 -0.41
C GLU A 89 19.23 0.74 -1.62
N ARG A 90 19.20 -0.58 -1.70
CA ARG A 90 18.47 -1.29 -2.75
C ARG A 90 16.95 -1.13 -2.62
N ASN A 91 16.42 -1.05 -1.40
CA ASN A 91 15.00 -1.21 -1.13
C ASN A 91 14.25 0.11 -0.88
N TRP A 92 14.89 1.18 -0.39
CA TRP A 92 14.20 2.46 -0.20
C TRP A 92 13.58 3.05 -1.48
N PRO A 93 14.18 2.92 -2.69
CA PRO A 93 13.55 3.45 -3.90
C PRO A 93 12.23 2.76 -4.22
N VAL A 94 12.11 1.47 -3.87
CA VAL A 94 10.89 0.68 -4.05
C VAL A 94 9.82 1.13 -3.08
N VAL A 95 10.16 1.32 -1.81
CA VAL A 95 9.24 1.87 -0.80
C VAL A 95 8.69 3.22 -1.25
N GLU A 96 9.56 4.14 -1.70
CA GLU A 96 9.14 5.44 -2.22
C GLU A 96 8.24 5.32 -3.45
N LYS A 97 8.56 4.41 -4.38
CA LYS A 97 7.71 4.15 -5.56
C LYS A 97 6.31 3.68 -5.13
N ARG A 98 6.21 2.76 -4.17
CA ARG A 98 4.93 2.25 -3.68
C ARG A 98 4.12 3.32 -2.95
N LEU A 99 4.76 4.16 -2.14
CA LEU A 99 4.10 5.30 -1.50
C LEU A 99 3.45 6.23 -2.54
N ILE A 100 4.19 6.57 -3.59
CA ILE A 100 3.69 7.42 -4.68
C ILE A 100 2.52 6.74 -5.41
N GLN A 101 2.70 5.47 -5.83
CA GLN A 101 1.65 4.71 -6.52
C GLN A 101 0.36 4.63 -5.69
N THR A 102 0.47 4.27 -4.41
CA THR A 102 -0.69 4.19 -3.50
C THR A 102 -1.38 5.55 -3.35
N GLY A 103 -0.62 6.64 -3.18
CA GLY A 103 -1.19 7.99 -3.08
C GLY A 103 -1.95 8.40 -4.35
N SER A 104 -1.36 8.18 -5.52
CA SER A 104 -2.01 8.49 -6.81
C SER A 104 -3.26 7.64 -7.05
N ARG A 105 -3.20 6.33 -6.78
CA ARG A 105 -4.33 5.40 -6.91
C ARG A 105 -5.49 5.76 -5.99
N LEU A 106 -5.18 6.08 -4.72
CA LEU A 106 -6.19 6.51 -3.75
C LEU A 106 -6.87 7.81 -4.21
N GLY A 107 -6.08 8.80 -4.66
CA GLY A 107 -6.62 10.05 -5.20
C GLY A 107 -7.53 9.81 -6.42
N ALA A 108 -7.12 8.95 -7.35
CA ALA A 108 -7.92 8.59 -8.51
C ALA A 108 -9.24 7.89 -8.11
N LEU A 109 -9.19 6.94 -7.18
CA LEU A 109 -10.36 6.23 -6.67
C LEU A 109 -11.36 7.18 -6.01
N LEU A 110 -10.88 8.08 -5.16
CA LEU A 110 -11.72 9.09 -4.50
C LEU A 110 -12.40 10.00 -5.54
N ASN A 111 -11.65 10.47 -6.55
CA ASN A 111 -12.21 11.26 -7.64
C ASN A 111 -13.31 10.50 -8.41
N GLN A 112 -13.12 9.22 -8.68
CA GLN A 112 -14.14 8.37 -9.34
C GLN A 112 -15.40 8.23 -8.49
N ILE A 113 -15.26 7.98 -7.18
CA ILE A 113 -16.39 7.85 -6.25
C ILE A 113 -17.18 9.16 -6.20
N LEU A 114 -16.50 10.30 -6.04
CA LEU A 114 -17.13 11.62 -5.98
C LEU A 114 -17.85 12.00 -7.28
N LYS A 115 -17.26 11.67 -8.44
CA LYS A 115 -17.90 11.89 -9.75
C LYS A 115 -19.20 11.09 -9.90
N LYS A 116 -19.17 9.80 -9.55
CA LYS A 116 -20.37 8.92 -9.60
C LYS A 116 -21.50 9.43 -8.71
N HIS A 117 -21.18 9.94 -7.51
CA HIS A 117 -22.19 10.54 -6.62
C HIS A 117 -22.83 11.79 -7.22
N THR A 118 -22.04 12.64 -7.90
CA THR A 118 -22.54 13.88 -8.50
C THR A 118 -23.49 13.57 -9.66
N GLU A 119 -23.14 12.61 -10.52
CA GLU A 119 -23.97 12.19 -11.66
C GLU A 119 -25.29 11.53 -11.21
N SER A 120 -25.25 10.71 -10.15
CA SER A 120 -26.46 10.07 -9.60
C SER A 120 -27.46 11.05 -8.96
N THR A 121 -27.01 12.24 -8.55
CA THR A 121 -27.88 13.25 -7.90
C THR A 121 -28.59 14.15 -8.92
N THR A 122 -28.16 14.12 -10.19
CA THR A 122 -28.65 15.05 -11.23
C THR A 122 -29.74 14.45 -12.13
N LEU A 123 -30.22 13.23 -11.85
CA LEU A 123 -31.28 12.58 -12.63
C LEU A 123 -32.61 12.52 -11.83
N THR A 124 -33.63 13.11 -12.44
CA THR A 124 -35.08 13.23 -12.15
C THR A 124 -35.83 11.93 -11.73
N PRO A 125 -37.11 12.01 -11.26
CA PRO A 125 -37.78 11.06 -10.34
C PRO A 125 -37.92 9.61 -10.84
N PRO A 126 -38.12 8.64 -9.90
CA PRO A 126 -37.98 7.22 -10.17
C PRO A 126 -39.11 6.67 -11.06
N SER A 127 -38.71 6.04 -12.17
CA SER A 127 -39.56 5.11 -12.93
C SER A 127 -39.41 3.68 -12.38
N PRO A 128 -40.44 2.81 -12.43
CA PRO A 128 -40.49 1.56 -11.69
C PRO A 128 -39.43 0.55 -12.15
N ARG A 129 -38.67 0.05 -11.19
CA ARG A 129 -37.57 -0.92 -11.34
C ARG A 129 -38.13 -2.33 -11.58
N THR A 130 -37.86 -2.91 -12.74
CA THR A 130 -37.96 -4.36 -12.98
C THR A 130 -36.63 -5.02 -12.63
N THR A 131 -36.68 -5.95 -11.69
CA THR A 131 -35.54 -6.76 -11.24
C THR A 131 -35.30 -7.94 -12.17
N THR A 132 -34.08 -8.09 -12.68
CA THR A 132 -33.57 -9.38 -13.16
C THR A 132 -32.31 -9.74 -12.41
N ASN A 133 -32.37 -10.91 -11.78
CA ASN A 133 -31.32 -11.56 -11.05
C ASN A 133 -30.26 -12.10 -12.03
N GLU A 134 -29.01 -11.71 -11.86
CA GLU A 134 -27.87 -12.49 -12.34
C GLU A 134 -26.88 -12.67 -11.18
N SER A 135 -26.91 -13.89 -10.65
CA SER A 135 -25.90 -14.45 -9.77
C SER A 135 -24.85 -15.10 -10.66
N CYS A 136 -23.59 -14.69 -10.51
CA CYS A 136 -22.45 -15.56 -10.76
C CYS A 136 -21.48 -15.44 -9.59
N GLN A 137 -21.52 -16.46 -8.73
CA GLN A 137 -20.38 -17.23 -8.26
C GLN A 137 -19.02 -16.51 -8.26
N ASN A 138 -18.44 -16.34 -7.07
CA ASN A 138 -17.01 -16.54 -6.87
C ASN A 138 -16.79 -17.10 -5.46
N SER A 139 -16.52 -18.39 -5.43
CA SER A 139 -16.02 -19.11 -4.26
C SER A 139 -14.57 -18.75 -3.97
N ALA A 140 -14.30 -18.56 -2.69
CA ALA A 140 -13.07 -18.88 -1.96
C ALA A 140 -11.76 -18.14 -2.35
N PHE A 141 -11.44 -17.10 -1.57
CA PHE A 141 -10.06 -16.77 -1.19
C PHE A 141 -9.93 -16.91 0.34
N SER A 142 -9.89 -18.14 0.83
CA SER A 142 -9.42 -18.43 2.18
C SER A 142 -7.90 -18.63 2.14
N SER A 143 -7.15 -17.53 2.23
CA SER A 143 -5.73 -17.61 2.56
C SER A 143 -5.36 -16.46 3.49
N PRO A 144 -4.85 -16.74 4.70
CA PRO A 144 -4.49 -15.71 5.69
C PRO A 144 -3.35 -14.79 5.23
N PHE A 145 -2.70 -15.07 4.09
CA PHE A 145 -1.60 -14.27 3.55
C PHE A 145 -2.06 -13.01 2.80
N SER A 146 -3.33 -12.94 2.34
CA SER A 146 -3.86 -11.77 1.64
C SER A 146 -4.19 -10.59 2.56
N ILE A 147 -4.43 -10.87 3.85
CA ILE A 147 -4.69 -9.84 4.88
C ILE A 147 -3.42 -9.04 5.19
N LEU A 148 -2.24 -9.66 5.04
CA LEU A 148 -0.96 -9.05 5.35
C LEU A 148 -0.61 -7.88 4.41
N ILE A 149 -1.05 -7.91 3.15
CA ILE A 149 -0.80 -6.85 2.15
C ILE A 149 -1.76 -5.65 2.35
N LEU A 150 -3.00 -5.92 2.75
CA LEU A 150 -3.94 -4.88 3.19
C LEU A 150 -3.45 -4.17 4.45
N LEU A 151 -2.89 -4.92 5.40
CA LEU A 151 -2.30 -4.34 6.62
C LEU A 151 -1.07 -3.47 6.35
N LEU A 152 -0.27 -3.76 5.31
CA LEU A 152 0.85 -2.90 4.91
C LEU A 152 0.38 -1.54 4.40
N VAL A 153 -0.62 -1.54 3.52
CA VAL A 153 -1.18 -0.29 2.96
C VAL A 153 -1.91 0.49 4.06
N VAL A 154 -2.69 -0.18 4.90
CA VAL A 154 -3.43 0.45 6.02
C VAL A 154 -2.48 0.94 7.12
N SER A 155 -1.41 0.22 7.46
CA SER A 155 -0.46 0.64 8.51
C SER A 155 0.40 1.82 8.06
N VAL A 156 0.83 1.84 6.80
CA VAL A 156 1.58 2.97 6.22
C VAL A 156 0.68 4.20 6.08
N LEU A 157 -0.59 4.04 5.68
CA LEU A 157 -1.55 5.14 5.68
C LEU A 157 -1.88 5.62 7.11
N SER A 158 -2.07 4.70 8.07
CA SER A 158 -2.32 5.06 9.47
C SER A 158 -1.15 5.81 10.11
N TYR A 159 0.08 5.44 9.77
CA TYR A 159 1.29 6.14 10.23
C TYR A 159 1.45 7.53 9.61
N LEU A 160 1.05 7.71 8.35
CA LEU A 160 1.15 9.00 7.64
C LEU A 160 0.02 9.97 7.98
N PHE A 161 -1.17 9.47 8.34
CA PHE A 161 -2.35 10.33 8.51
C PHE A 161 -2.67 10.74 9.95
N ASN A 162 -1.97 10.22 10.96
CA ASN A 162 -1.97 10.66 12.38
C ASN A 162 -3.29 11.25 12.94
N GLU A 163 -4.43 10.70 12.52
CA GLU A 163 -5.74 10.98 13.09
C GLU A 163 -6.44 9.66 13.37
N LYS A 164 -6.84 9.55 14.64
CA LYS A 164 -7.43 8.40 15.34
C LYS A 164 -8.77 7.89 14.77
N ILE A 165 -9.22 8.42 13.63
CA ILE A 165 -10.62 8.33 13.18
C ILE A 165 -10.86 7.07 12.32
N TRP A 166 -9.84 6.48 11.71
CA TRP A 166 -10.04 5.40 10.73
C TRP A 166 -9.85 3.97 11.27
N TYR A 167 -9.28 3.79 12.46
CA TYR A 167 -8.87 2.46 12.91
C TYR A 167 -10.05 1.60 13.39
N ASP A 168 -11.03 2.20 14.08
CA ASP A 168 -12.14 1.45 14.68
C ASP A 168 -13.26 1.13 13.68
N ASP A 169 -13.49 1.99 12.68
CA ASP A 169 -14.54 1.78 11.67
C ASP A 169 -14.12 0.76 10.58
N VAL A 170 -12.83 0.70 10.25
CA VAL A 170 -12.33 -0.25 9.25
C VAL A 170 -12.22 -1.66 9.83
N LEU A 171 -11.85 -1.83 11.11
CA LEU A 171 -11.79 -3.15 11.73
C LEU A 171 -13.16 -3.80 11.93
N ASN A 172 -14.20 -3.01 12.22
CA ASN A 172 -15.57 -3.53 12.35
C ASN A 172 -16.17 -4.01 11.02
N LEU A 173 -15.69 -3.51 9.88
CA LEU A 173 -16.14 -3.97 8.57
C LEU A 173 -15.51 -5.30 8.10
N TYR A 174 -14.43 -5.75 8.75
CA TYR A 174 -13.68 -6.94 8.33
C TYR A 174 -13.78 -8.15 9.28
N PHE A 175 -14.48 -8.03 10.43
CA PHE A 175 -14.59 -9.11 11.43
C PHE A 175 -16.01 -9.66 11.69
N GLU A 176 -17.02 -9.30 10.89
CA GLU A 176 -18.28 -10.07 10.82
C GLU A 176 -18.33 -10.97 9.57
N ILE A 177 -17.42 -11.95 9.49
CA ILE A 177 -17.59 -13.21 8.72
C ILE A 177 -16.91 -14.34 9.48
#